data_AF-A0A9D6R561-F1
#
_entry.id   AF-A0A9D6R561-F1
#
_cell.length_a   1.000
_cell.length_b   1.000
_cell.length_c   1.000
_cell.angle_alpha   90.00
_cell.angle_beta   90.00
_cell.angle_gamma   90.00
#
_symmetry.space_group_name_H-M   'P 1'
#
loop_
_entity.id
_entity.type
_entity.pdbx_description
1 polymer ?
#
loop_
_entity_poly.entity_id
_entity_poly.type
_entity_poly.pdbx_seq_one_letter_code
_entity_poly.pdbx_strand_id
1 'polypeptide(L)'
;ADHNRAVITFAGEPRAVQDAAFRGAQTAARLIDLNVHRGEHPRIGATDVIPFVPVRGVTMDDCVAMARRVGERIARELEIPVYLYERAATRPENRDLANIRRGEYEGLKKEIATNPDRAPDFGPKKIGRAGATVVGARPYLIAYNVNLATSDLQIAKEIAAIIREKNGGLKSVKAKGFMLHEKNIAQVSMNLTDFTVNGMLDAFNAVKAEAEKRGVNVLASELIGLAPLDSILQVAARALQLPALKAEQVVEWKLFGE
;
A
#
# COMPACT_ATOMS: atom_id res chain seq x y z
N ALA A 1 -6.53 12.36 11.15
CA ALA A 1 -7.21 12.28 9.83
C ALA A 1 -6.33 12.72 8.66
N ASP A 2 -5.07 13.12 8.89
CA ASP A 2 -4.22 13.83 7.92
C ASP A 2 -3.96 13.12 6.59
N HIS A 3 -3.87 11.78 6.57
CA HIS A 3 -3.73 11.02 5.32
C HIS A 3 -5.00 11.02 4.44
N ASN A 4 -6.17 11.35 5.03
CA ASN A 4 -7.52 11.32 4.44
C ASN A 4 -7.79 10.10 3.53
N ARG A 5 -7.44 8.91 4.03
CA ARG A 5 -7.67 7.63 3.36
C ARG A 5 -8.07 6.55 4.37
N ALA A 6 -8.77 5.54 3.89
CA ALA A 6 -9.04 4.32 4.64
C ALA A 6 -8.48 3.11 3.88
N VAL A 7 -7.97 2.12 4.62
CA VAL A 7 -7.58 0.82 4.07
C VAL A 7 -8.58 -0.20 4.57
N ILE A 8 -9.27 -0.87 3.66
CA ILE A 8 -10.22 -1.93 3.98
C ILE A 8 -9.58 -3.26 3.62
N THR A 9 -9.57 -4.19 4.56
CA THR A 9 -9.03 -5.54 4.36
C THR A 9 -10.14 -6.56 4.58
N PHE A 10 -10.31 -7.47 3.64
CA PHE A 10 -11.23 -8.60 3.73
C PHE A 10 -10.61 -9.80 3.02
N ALA A 11 -11.02 -10.99 3.41
CA ALA A 11 -10.56 -12.26 2.85
C ALA A 11 -11.74 -13.19 2.62
N GLY A 12 -11.58 -14.13 1.69
CA GLY A 12 -12.61 -15.12 1.37
C GLY A 12 -12.35 -15.77 0.02
N GLU A 13 -13.32 -16.57 -0.43
CA GLU A 13 -13.27 -17.28 -1.70
C GLU A 13 -13.06 -16.35 -2.90
N PRO A 14 -12.30 -16.77 -3.95
CA PRO A 14 -11.93 -15.91 -5.06
C PRO A 14 -13.09 -15.14 -5.71
N ARG A 15 -14.25 -15.77 -5.91
CA ARG A 15 -15.43 -15.10 -6.49
C ARG A 15 -16.01 -14.05 -5.56
N ALA A 16 -16.18 -14.40 -4.28
CA ALA A 16 -16.76 -13.50 -3.28
C ALA A 16 -15.90 -12.25 -3.08
N VAL A 17 -14.58 -12.39 -3.05
CA VAL A 17 -13.67 -11.23 -2.90
C VAL A 17 -13.66 -10.32 -4.14
N GLN A 18 -13.78 -10.88 -5.35
CA GLN A 18 -13.91 -10.09 -6.58
C GLN A 18 -15.20 -9.27 -6.58
N ASP A 19 -16.32 -9.89 -6.19
CA ASP A 19 -17.62 -9.21 -6.10
C ASP A 19 -17.64 -8.13 -5.00
N ALA A 20 -17.06 -8.42 -3.84
CA ALA A 20 -16.93 -7.44 -2.76
C ALA A 20 -16.06 -6.25 -3.16
N ALA A 21 -14.92 -6.49 -3.82
CA ALA A 21 -14.05 -5.43 -4.33
C ALA A 21 -14.77 -4.51 -5.32
N PHE A 22 -15.49 -5.11 -6.28
CA PHE A 22 -16.28 -4.34 -7.25
C PHE A 22 -17.38 -3.51 -6.58
N ARG A 23 -18.16 -4.10 -5.66
CA ARG A 23 -19.23 -3.39 -4.93
C ARG A 23 -18.68 -2.27 -4.04
N GLY A 24 -17.51 -2.47 -3.45
CA GLY A 24 -16.77 -1.44 -2.73
C GLY A 24 -16.42 -0.26 -3.63
N ALA A 25 -15.84 -0.54 -4.81
CA ALA A 25 -15.50 0.48 -5.81
C ALA A 25 -16.74 1.23 -6.31
N GLN A 26 -17.83 0.52 -6.59
CA GLN A 26 -19.11 1.10 -6.99
C GLN A 26 -19.67 2.05 -5.92
N THR A 27 -19.63 1.62 -4.66
CA THR A 27 -20.11 2.43 -3.54
C THR A 27 -19.24 3.68 -3.33
N ALA A 28 -17.91 3.52 -3.37
CA ALA A 28 -16.97 4.64 -3.26
C ALA A 28 -17.15 5.65 -4.40
N ALA A 29 -17.33 5.19 -5.64
CA ALA A 29 -17.55 6.06 -6.81
C ALA A 29 -18.83 6.90 -6.70
N ARG A 30 -19.84 6.40 -5.96
CA ARG A 30 -21.08 7.13 -5.68
C ARG A 30 -20.92 8.15 -4.55
N LEU A 31 -20.16 7.82 -3.51
CA LEU A 31 -20.10 8.60 -2.27
C LEU A 31 -18.94 9.59 -2.19
N ILE A 32 -17.88 9.38 -2.98
CA ILE A 32 -16.64 10.15 -2.87
C ILE A 32 -16.44 10.97 -4.16
N ASP A 33 -16.24 12.28 -3.98
CA ASP A 33 -15.88 13.21 -5.05
C ASP A 33 -14.44 13.69 -4.87
N LEU A 34 -13.55 13.30 -5.79
CA LEU A 34 -12.14 13.71 -5.76
C LEU A 34 -11.92 15.19 -6.05
N ASN A 35 -12.88 15.91 -6.63
CA ASN A 35 -12.73 17.35 -6.84
C ASN A 35 -12.59 18.11 -5.51
N VAL A 36 -13.22 17.60 -4.45
CA VAL A 36 -13.17 18.19 -3.09
C VAL A 36 -12.32 17.39 -2.11
N HIS A 37 -11.90 16.16 -2.44
CA HIS A 37 -10.99 15.38 -1.61
C HIS A 37 -9.59 15.98 -1.55
N ARG A 38 -9.02 16.08 -0.34
CA ARG A 38 -7.65 16.51 -0.06
C ARG A 38 -7.06 15.62 1.05
N GLY A 39 -5.81 15.21 0.91
CA GLY A 39 -5.09 14.44 1.93
C GLY A 39 -3.61 14.35 1.59
N GLU A 40 -2.78 14.11 2.60
CA GLU A 40 -1.33 14.04 2.44
C GLU A 40 -0.87 12.83 1.58
N HIS A 41 -1.69 11.78 1.52
CA HIS A 41 -1.36 10.57 0.78
C HIS A 41 -1.68 10.70 -0.73
N PRO A 42 -0.72 10.43 -1.64
CA PRO A 42 -0.97 10.48 -3.08
C PRO A 42 -2.10 9.54 -3.51
N ARG A 43 -3.02 10.06 -4.32
CA ARG A 43 -4.24 9.37 -4.76
C ARG A 43 -4.64 9.75 -6.19
N ILE A 44 -5.26 8.83 -6.91
CA ILE A 44 -5.88 9.09 -8.23
C ILE A 44 -7.34 8.65 -8.29
N GLY A 45 -7.86 7.96 -7.27
CA GLY A 45 -9.19 7.33 -7.27
C GLY A 45 -9.93 7.45 -5.94
N ALA A 46 -11.26 7.51 -6.01
CA ALA A 46 -12.14 7.29 -4.86
C ALA A 46 -11.93 5.89 -4.27
N THR A 47 -11.77 4.90 -5.16
CA THR A 47 -11.05 3.66 -4.86
C THR A 47 -9.74 3.70 -5.63
N ASP A 48 -8.68 4.05 -4.90
CA ASP A 48 -7.37 4.36 -5.47
C ASP A 48 -6.60 3.10 -5.90
N VAL A 49 -6.58 2.06 -5.06
CA VAL A 49 -5.94 0.77 -5.38
C VAL A 49 -6.71 -0.43 -4.83
N ILE A 50 -6.81 -1.49 -5.63
CA ILE A 50 -7.39 -2.80 -5.28
C ILE A 50 -6.35 -3.89 -5.56
N PRO A 51 -5.56 -4.29 -4.55
CA PRO A 51 -4.65 -5.42 -4.69
C PRO A 51 -5.33 -6.75 -4.31
N PHE A 52 -5.11 -7.78 -5.12
CA PHE A 52 -5.32 -9.17 -4.75
C PHE A 52 -4.00 -9.78 -4.25
N VAL A 53 -4.06 -10.43 -3.09
CA VAL A 53 -2.90 -11.04 -2.45
C VAL A 53 -3.23 -12.52 -2.22
N PRO A 54 -2.39 -13.46 -2.69
CA PRO A 54 -2.61 -14.86 -2.43
C PRO A 54 -2.38 -15.14 -0.94
N VAL A 55 -3.34 -15.82 -0.31
CA VAL A 55 -3.28 -16.23 1.11
C VAL A 55 -3.08 -17.72 1.21
N ARG A 56 -4.08 -18.51 0.78
CA ARG A 56 -4.05 -19.96 0.85
C ARG A 56 -4.88 -20.58 -0.26
N GLY A 57 -4.39 -21.67 -0.84
CA GLY A 57 -5.09 -22.41 -1.89
C GLY A 57 -5.26 -21.65 -3.21
N VAL A 58 -4.57 -20.51 -3.38
CA VAL A 58 -4.61 -19.67 -4.57
C VAL A 58 -3.19 -19.27 -4.96
N THR A 59 -2.92 -19.23 -6.27
CA THR A 59 -1.62 -18.83 -6.80
C THR A 59 -1.58 -17.33 -7.09
N MET A 60 -0.37 -16.80 -7.34
CA MET A 60 -0.23 -15.43 -7.83
C MET A 60 -0.94 -15.24 -9.18
N ASP A 61 -0.89 -16.24 -10.06
CA ASP A 61 -1.52 -16.18 -11.39
C ASP A 61 -3.05 -16.14 -11.29
N ASP A 62 -3.63 -16.84 -10.32
CA ASP A 62 -5.06 -16.73 -10.00
C ASP A 62 -5.42 -15.29 -9.60
N CYS A 63 -4.61 -14.69 -8.71
CA CYS A 63 -4.80 -13.29 -8.29
C CYS A 63 -4.64 -12.32 -9.48
N VAL A 64 -3.70 -12.56 -10.40
CA VAL A 64 -3.55 -11.75 -11.62
C VAL A 64 -4.80 -11.85 -12.50
N ALA A 65 -5.34 -13.05 -12.68
CA ALA A 65 -6.57 -13.26 -13.44
C ALA A 65 -7.78 -12.59 -12.76
N MET A 66 -7.85 -12.62 -11.42
CA MET A 66 -8.86 -11.90 -10.64
C MET A 66 -8.75 -10.38 -10.82
N ALA A 67 -7.54 -9.84 -10.74
CA ALA A 67 -7.27 -8.42 -10.94
C ALA A 67 -7.75 -7.93 -12.31
N ARG A 68 -7.46 -8.69 -13.37
CA ARG A 68 -7.93 -8.38 -14.74
C ARG A 68 -9.45 -8.37 -14.84
N ARG A 69 -10.12 -9.42 -14.37
CA ARG A 69 -11.59 -9.53 -14.40
C ARG A 69 -12.28 -8.39 -13.65
N VAL A 70 -11.79 -8.06 -12.45
CA VAL A 70 -12.35 -6.96 -11.66
C VAL A 70 -12.07 -5.62 -12.31
N GLY A 71 -10.86 -5.42 -12.84
CA GLY A 71 -10.51 -4.20 -13.57
C GLY A 71 -11.39 -3.97 -14.80
N GLU A 72 -11.59 -4.99 -15.63
CA GLU A 72 -12.50 -4.93 -16.79
C GLU A 72 -13.94 -4.62 -16.36
N ARG A 73 -14.42 -5.24 -15.29
CA ARG A 73 -15.77 -5.01 -14.78
C ARG A 73 -15.96 -3.59 -14.25
N ILE A 74 -15.00 -3.07 -13.49
CA ILE A 74 -15.01 -1.67 -13.02
C ILE A 74 -15.05 -0.71 -14.21
N ALA A 75 -14.19 -0.93 -15.19
CA ALA A 75 -14.13 -0.10 -16.39
C ALA A 75 -15.44 -0.11 -17.19
N ARG A 76 -16.04 -1.29 -17.38
CA ARG A 76 -17.26 -1.46 -18.17
C ARG A 76 -18.51 -0.94 -17.45
N GLU A 77 -18.68 -1.27 -16.17
CA GLU A 77 -19.94 -1.00 -15.46
C GLU A 77 -19.95 0.33 -14.72
N LEU A 78 -18.78 0.87 -14.37
CA LEU A 78 -18.67 2.16 -13.65
C LEU A 78 -18.10 3.28 -14.53
N GLU A 79 -17.67 2.96 -15.75
CA GLU A 79 -17.01 3.89 -16.69
C GLU A 79 -15.79 4.60 -16.06
N ILE A 80 -15.05 3.88 -15.22
CA ILE A 80 -13.84 4.37 -14.54
C ILE A 80 -12.60 3.87 -15.29
N PRO A 81 -11.62 4.74 -15.62
CA PRO A 81 -10.34 4.27 -16.14
C PRO A 81 -9.61 3.38 -15.13
N VAL A 82 -9.14 2.23 -15.60
CA VAL A 82 -8.42 1.24 -14.77
C VAL A 82 -7.00 1.03 -15.27
N TYR A 83 -6.06 0.99 -14.32
CA TYR A 83 -4.65 0.65 -14.57
C TYR A 83 -4.31 -0.65 -13.85
N LEU A 84 -3.62 -1.55 -14.53
CA LEU A 84 -3.07 -2.76 -13.95
C LEU A 84 -1.65 -2.52 -13.44
N TYR A 85 -1.36 -2.98 -12.22
CA TYR A 85 -0.06 -2.77 -11.58
C TYR A 85 0.53 -4.07 -10.99
N GLU A 86 1.79 -3.97 -10.55
CA GLU A 86 2.56 -5.10 -10.00
C GLU A 86 2.56 -6.32 -10.93
N ARG A 87 2.21 -7.51 -10.45
CA ARG A 87 2.22 -8.74 -11.25
C ARG A 87 1.14 -8.75 -12.35
N ALA A 88 0.14 -7.86 -12.24
CA ALA A 88 -0.89 -7.73 -13.26
C ALA A 88 -0.55 -6.69 -14.35
N ALA A 89 0.52 -5.91 -14.16
CA ALA A 89 0.88 -4.83 -15.07
C ALA A 89 1.10 -5.32 -16.51
N THR A 90 0.48 -4.65 -17.47
CA THR A 90 0.65 -4.89 -18.91
C THR A 90 1.91 -4.21 -19.46
N ARG A 91 2.37 -3.17 -18.75
CA ARG A 91 3.49 -2.30 -19.09
C ARG A 91 4.54 -2.32 -17.97
N PRO A 92 5.84 -2.45 -18.27
CA PRO A 92 6.89 -2.52 -17.25
C PRO A 92 6.87 -1.35 -16.27
N GLU A 93 6.65 -0.14 -16.75
CA GLU A 93 6.60 1.09 -15.96
C GLU A 93 5.43 1.15 -14.97
N ASN A 94 4.32 0.45 -15.28
CA ASN A 94 3.14 0.37 -14.43
C ASN A 94 3.31 -0.64 -13.28
N ARG A 95 4.42 -1.39 -13.23
CA ARG A 95 4.71 -2.25 -12.07
C ARG A 95 4.79 -1.44 -10.77
N ASP A 96 5.41 -0.25 -10.82
CA ASP A 96 5.46 0.65 -9.67
C ASP A 96 4.23 1.56 -9.62
N LEU A 97 3.43 1.40 -8.56
CA LEU A 97 2.26 2.23 -8.29
C LEU A 97 2.57 3.73 -8.28
N ALA A 98 3.78 4.12 -7.86
CA ALA A 98 4.20 5.51 -7.84
C ALA A 98 4.25 6.14 -9.25
N ASN A 99 4.57 5.36 -10.28
CA ASN A 99 4.58 5.83 -11.67
C ASN A 99 3.17 6.11 -12.17
N ILE A 100 2.22 5.22 -11.88
CA ILE A 100 0.81 5.40 -12.24
C ILE A 100 0.23 6.63 -11.53
N ARG A 101 0.54 6.80 -10.25
CA ARG A 101 0.07 7.93 -9.43
C ARG A 101 0.81 9.25 -9.64
N ARG A 102 1.77 9.31 -10.57
CA ARG A 102 2.52 10.55 -10.84
C ARG A 102 1.54 11.66 -11.25
N GLY A 103 1.67 12.82 -10.60
CA GLY A 103 0.77 13.96 -10.79
C GLY A 103 -0.60 13.83 -10.12
N GLU A 104 -0.86 12.72 -9.42
CA GLU A 104 -2.10 12.46 -8.68
C GLU A 104 -3.37 12.61 -9.56
N TYR A 105 -4.53 12.82 -8.93
CA TYR A 105 -5.81 13.00 -9.63
C TYR A 105 -5.77 14.18 -10.61
N GLU A 106 -5.22 15.32 -10.19
CA GLU A 106 -5.20 16.57 -10.95
C GLU A 106 -4.35 16.47 -12.22
N GLY A 107 -3.17 15.84 -12.13
CA GLY A 107 -2.28 15.61 -13.26
C GLY A 107 -2.84 14.57 -14.21
N LEU A 108 -3.34 13.45 -13.68
CA LEU A 108 -3.92 12.39 -14.51
C LEU A 108 -5.13 12.89 -15.31
N LYS A 109 -5.98 13.74 -14.71
CA LYS A 109 -7.14 14.34 -15.38
C LYS A 109 -6.76 15.18 -16.60
N LYS A 110 -5.58 15.81 -16.62
CA LYS A 110 -5.07 16.60 -17.75
C LYS A 110 -4.44 15.74 -18.85
N GLU A 111 -3.78 14.65 -18.47
CA GLU A 111 -2.94 13.87 -19.39
C GLU A 111 -3.67 12.70 -20.04
N ILE A 112 -4.62 12.05 -19.35
CA ILE A 112 -5.21 10.77 -19.77
C ILE A 112 -5.83 10.81 -21.18
N ALA A 113 -6.37 11.97 -21.59
CA ALA A 113 -7.09 12.12 -22.84
C ALA A 113 -6.15 12.28 -24.05
N THR A 114 -4.93 12.79 -23.83
CA THR A 114 -4.03 13.24 -24.90
C THR A 114 -2.69 12.55 -24.89
N ASN A 115 -2.23 12.05 -23.74
CA ASN A 115 -0.95 11.37 -23.60
C ASN A 115 -1.11 9.85 -23.77
N PRO A 116 -0.56 9.24 -24.84
CA PRO A 116 -0.63 7.79 -25.07
C PRO A 116 -0.01 6.96 -23.95
N ASP A 117 1.07 7.45 -23.33
CA ASP A 117 1.76 6.76 -22.22
C ASP A 117 0.88 6.69 -20.96
N ARG A 118 -0.15 7.53 -20.90
CA ARG A 118 -1.11 7.61 -19.79
C ARG A 118 -2.45 6.96 -20.14
N ALA A 119 -2.55 6.22 -21.23
CA ALA A 119 -3.75 5.46 -21.54
C ALA A 119 -4.01 4.41 -20.43
N PRO A 120 -5.26 4.23 -19.97
CA PRO A 120 -5.62 3.16 -19.04
C PRO A 120 -5.57 1.80 -19.75
N ASP A 121 -5.45 0.72 -18.97
CA ASP A 121 -5.53 -0.65 -19.49
C ASP A 121 -6.97 -1.02 -19.86
N PHE A 122 -7.94 -0.52 -19.09
CA PHE A 122 -9.36 -0.67 -19.38
C PHE A 122 -10.14 0.64 -19.16
N GLY A 123 -11.25 0.79 -19.87
CA GLY A 123 -12.19 1.89 -19.66
C GLY A 123 -11.83 3.16 -20.44
N PRO A 124 -12.53 4.27 -20.15
CA PRO A 124 -12.43 5.48 -20.96
C PRO A 124 -11.13 6.24 -20.69
N LYS A 125 -10.61 6.91 -21.71
CA LYS A 125 -9.48 7.88 -21.60
C LYS A 125 -9.93 9.22 -21.00
N LYS A 126 -10.77 9.18 -19.96
CA LYS A 126 -11.35 10.34 -19.30
C LYS A 126 -11.50 10.09 -17.81
N ILE A 127 -11.17 11.11 -17.02
CA ILE A 127 -11.27 11.07 -15.56
C ILE A 127 -12.54 11.80 -15.12
N GLY A 128 -13.42 11.07 -14.43
CA GLY A 128 -14.60 11.60 -13.76
C GLY A 128 -14.35 11.96 -12.29
N ARG A 129 -15.41 12.25 -11.53
CA ARG A 129 -15.32 12.60 -10.10
C ARG A 129 -14.73 11.48 -9.22
N ALA A 130 -14.90 10.23 -9.64
CA ALA A 130 -14.38 9.05 -8.95
C ALA A 130 -12.89 8.79 -9.25
N GLY A 131 -12.28 9.51 -10.20
CA GLY A 131 -10.87 9.33 -10.56
C GLY A 131 -10.61 8.11 -11.45
N ALA A 132 -9.47 7.47 -11.22
CA ALA A 132 -9.06 6.20 -11.79
C ALA A 132 -8.83 5.15 -10.69
N THR A 133 -8.99 3.87 -11.01
CA THR A 133 -8.70 2.79 -10.08
C THR A 133 -7.49 1.99 -10.55
N VAL A 134 -6.55 1.72 -9.65
CA VAL A 134 -5.45 0.80 -9.92
C VAL A 134 -5.84 -0.58 -9.38
N VAL A 135 -5.75 -1.63 -10.20
CA VAL A 135 -6.05 -3.01 -9.78
C VAL A 135 -4.83 -3.88 -10.04
N GLY A 136 -4.49 -4.79 -9.13
CA GLY A 136 -3.36 -5.66 -9.40
C GLY A 136 -3.26 -6.85 -8.48
N ALA A 137 -2.18 -7.60 -8.64
CA ALA A 137 -1.85 -8.74 -7.81
C ALA A 137 -0.42 -8.62 -7.33
N ARG A 138 -0.19 -8.91 -6.04
CA ARG A 138 1.14 -8.78 -5.43
C ARG A 138 1.27 -9.66 -4.19
N PRO A 139 2.50 -9.95 -3.74
CA PRO A 139 2.73 -10.51 -2.42
C PRO A 139 2.17 -9.61 -1.31
N TYR A 140 2.21 -10.11 -0.07
CA TYR A 140 1.92 -9.30 1.11
C TYR A 140 2.74 -8.01 1.10
N LEU A 141 2.11 -6.93 1.57
CA LEU A 141 2.77 -5.66 1.82
C LEU A 141 2.32 -5.21 3.19
N ILE A 142 3.29 -4.88 4.04
CA ILE A 142 3.03 -4.39 5.38
C ILE A 142 3.20 -2.87 5.35
N ALA A 143 2.10 -2.16 5.62
CA ALA A 143 2.13 -0.71 5.79
C ALA A 143 2.46 -0.42 7.26
N TYR A 144 3.65 0.10 7.50
CA TYR A 144 4.22 0.25 8.85
C TYR A 144 4.84 1.64 8.98
N ASN A 145 4.39 2.40 9.95
CA ASN A 145 4.83 3.78 10.15
C ASN A 145 5.54 3.91 11.50
N VAL A 146 6.45 4.89 11.61
CA VAL A 146 7.14 5.22 12.85
C VAL A 146 7.00 6.71 13.13
N ASN A 147 6.48 7.05 14.31
CA ASN A 147 6.24 8.40 14.78
C ASN A 147 7.48 8.94 15.50
N LEU A 148 7.90 10.13 15.13
CA LEU A 148 9.09 10.79 15.67
C LEU A 148 8.67 11.88 16.66
N ALA A 149 9.45 12.07 17.74
CA ALA A 149 9.27 13.09 18.75
C ALA A 149 9.75 14.47 18.27
N THR A 150 9.30 14.87 17.08
CA THR A 150 9.64 16.16 16.46
C THR A 150 8.51 16.57 15.54
N SER A 151 8.26 17.87 15.42
CA SER A 151 7.38 18.46 14.40
C SER A 151 8.16 18.80 13.11
N ASP A 152 9.46 18.53 13.06
CA ASP A 152 10.28 18.79 11.89
C ASP A 152 10.07 17.71 10.81
N LEU A 153 9.25 18.05 9.82
CA LEU A 153 8.99 17.21 8.65
C LEU A 153 10.27 16.89 7.86
N GLN A 154 11.27 17.77 7.88
CA GLN A 154 12.52 17.56 7.13
C GLN A 154 13.28 16.36 7.68
N ILE A 155 13.30 16.19 9.00
CA ILE A 155 13.89 15.02 9.66
C ILE A 155 13.24 13.72 9.15
N ALA A 156 11.90 13.65 9.14
CA ALA A 156 11.21 12.45 8.63
C ALA A 156 11.48 12.20 7.13
N LYS A 157 11.56 13.25 6.32
CA LYS A 157 11.87 13.14 4.88
C LYS A 157 13.28 12.61 4.65
N GLU A 158 14.26 13.09 5.41
CA GLU A 158 15.65 12.63 5.33
C GLU A 158 15.79 11.17 5.77
N ILE A 159 15.19 10.80 6.90
CA ILE A 159 15.21 9.41 7.37
C ILE A 159 14.57 8.51 6.32
N ALA A 160 13.38 8.86 5.81
CA ALA A 160 12.71 8.12 4.76
C ALA A 160 13.57 7.98 3.48
N ALA A 161 14.32 9.02 3.12
CA ALA A 161 15.23 9.00 1.98
C ALA A 161 16.44 8.09 2.22
N ILE A 162 16.95 7.97 3.45
CA ILE A 162 18.07 7.09 3.79
C ILE A 162 17.62 5.62 3.79
N ILE A 163 16.48 5.31 4.39
CA ILE A 163 16.09 3.91 4.63
C ILE A 163 15.45 3.23 3.41
N ARG A 164 14.97 3.98 2.41
CA ARG A 164 14.24 3.39 1.27
C ARG A 164 15.16 2.80 0.22
N GLU A 165 14.74 1.69 -0.37
CA GLU A 165 15.50 0.95 -1.40
C GLU A 165 15.91 1.83 -2.59
N LYS A 166 15.01 2.72 -3.05
CA LYS A 166 15.26 3.61 -4.18
C LYS A 166 16.54 4.45 -4.03
N ASN A 167 16.98 4.67 -2.80
CA ASN A 167 18.16 5.46 -2.47
C ASN A 167 19.32 4.60 -1.94
N GLY A 168 19.26 3.27 -2.09
CA GLY A 168 20.28 2.34 -1.59
C GLY A 168 20.10 1.91 -0.13
N GLY A 169 18.96 2.22 0.48
CA GLY A 169 18.62 1.78 1.83
C GLY A 169 18.21 0.30 1.91
N LEU A 170 17.28 -0.02 2.81
CA LEU A 170 16.78 -1.37 3.00
C LEU A 170 16.06 -1.87 1.75
N LYS A 171 16.46 -3.05 1.25
CA LYS A 171 15.77 -3.72 0.15
C LYS A 171 14.32 -4.01 0.52
N SER A 172 13.42 -3.87 -0.45
CA SER A 172 11.98 -4.10 -0.31
C SER A 172 11.29 -3.15 0.67
N VAL A 173 11.89 -1.98 0.93
CA VAL A 173 11.31 -0.91 1.74
C VAL A 173 11.11 0.35 0.89
N LYS A 174 9.87 0.79 0.79
CA LYS A 174 9.51 2.13 0.27
C LYS A 174 9.16 3.01 1.46
N ALA A 175 9.65 4.25 1.51
CA ALA A 175 9.39 5.16 2.62
C ALA A 175 9.17 6.61 2.16
N LYS A 176 8.35 7.34 2.93
CA LYS A 176 8.09 8.78 2.77
C LYS A 176 7.84 9.43 4.14
N GLY A 177 8.35 10.65 4.32
CA GLY A 177 8.11 11.46 5.51
C GLY A 177 6.80 12.25 5.39
N PHE A 178 6.02 12.27 6.45
CA PHE A 178 4.74 12.97 6.56
C PHE A 178 4.66 13.77 7.86
N MET A 179 3.79 14.79 7.87
CA MET A 179 3.43 15.52 9.07
C MET A 179 2.06 15.05 9.53
N LEU A 180 1.93 14.69 10.79
CA LEU A 180 0.64 14.46 11.45
C LEU A 180 0.23 15.75 12.15
N HIS A 181 -0.47 16.62 11.44
CA HIS A 181 -0.84 17.96 11.89
C HIS A 181 -1.64 17.93 13.19
N GLU A 182 -2.55 16.99 13.35
CA GLU A 182 -3.37 16.85 14.58
C GLU A 182 -2.52 16.57 15.82
N LYS A 183 -1.38 15.87 15.64
CA LYS A 183 -0.47 15.48 16.73
C LYS A 183 0.76 16.38 16.84
N ASN A 184 0.94 17.29 15.87
CA ASN A 184 2.15 18.10 15.70
C ASN A 184 3.45 17.27 15.76
N ILE A 185 3.46 16.12 15.05
CA ILE A 185 4.63 15.23 14.97
C ILE A 185 4.88 14.79 13.53
N ALA A 186 6.13 14.52 13.21
CA ALA A 186 6.57 13.93 11.96
C ALA A 186 6.51 12.39 12.04
N GLN A 187 6.21 11.76 10.90
CA GLN A 187 6.07 10.32 10.77
C GLN A 187 6.87 9.82 9.56
N VAL A 188 7.62 8.73 9.72
CA VAL A 188 8.19 7.98 8.61
C VAL A 188 7.20 6.88 8.25
N SER A 189 6.49 7.04 7.14
CA SER A 189 5.57 6.03 6.64
C SER A 189 6.29 5.09 5.67
N MET A 190 6.08 3.79 5.84
CA MET A 190 6.79 2.76 5.07
C MET A 190 5.84 1.70 4.53
N ASN A 191 6.18 1.18 3.36
CA ASN A 191 5.62 -0.04 2.80
C ASN A 191 6.75 -1.06 2.67
N LEU A 192 6.64 -2.17 3.41
CA LEU A 192 7.53 -3.32 3.29
C LEU A 192 6.92 -4.24 2.22
N THR A 193 7.48 -4.23 1.03
CA THR A 193 6.96 -4.97 -0.15
C THR A 193 7.36 -6.44 -0.14
N ASP A 194 8.36 -6.80 0.65
CA ASP A 194 8.75 -8.18 0.94
C ASP A 194 9.38 -8.22 2.34
N PHE A 195 8.58 -8.65 3.33
CA PHE A 195 9.02 -8.69 4.72
C PHE A 195 10.00 -9.84 5.00
N THR A 196 10.18 -10.78 4.06
CA THR A 196 11.14 -11.88 4.21
C THR A 196 12.58 -11.43 3.94
N VAL A 197 12.75 -10.30 3.24
CA VAL A 197 14.06 -9.68 2.96
C VAL A 197 14.44 -8.68 4.06
N ASN A 198 13.56 -7.72 4.35
CA ASN A 198 13.67 -6.82 5.50
C ASN A 198 12.31 -6.70 6.18
N GLY A 199 12.26 -7.10 7.45
CA GLY A 199 11.03 -7.17 8.23
C GLY A 199 10.73 -5.89 9.00
N MET A 200 9.63 -5.91 9.77
CA MET A 200 9.21 -4.76 10.59
C MET A 200 10.29 -4.32 11.59
N LEU A 201 11.02 -5.28 12.17
CA LEU A 201 12.09 -4.98 13.13
C LEU A 201 13.30 -4.29 12.46
N ASP A 202 13.67 -4.69 11.24
CA ASP A 202 14.75 -4.04 10.49
C ASP A 202 14.40 -2.59 10.18
N ALA A 203 13.20 -2.37 9.64
CA ALA A 203 12.70 -1.04 9.31
C ALA A 203 12.60 -0.15 10.56
N PHE A 204 12.07 -0.68 11.67
CA PHE A 204 11.98 0.05 12.93
C PHE A 204 13.36 0.47 13.45
N ASN A 205 14.30 -0.48 13.50
CA ASN A 205 15.65 -0.22 14.01
C ASN A 205 16.41 0.77 13.11
N ALA A 206 16.23 0.70 11.80
CA ALA A 206 16.84 1.66 10.87
C ALA A 206 16.28 3.09 11.07
N VAL A 207 14.97 3.25 11.21
CA VAL A 207 14.37 4.56 11.53
C VAL A 207 14.85 5.06 12.87
N LYS A 208 14.86 4.20 13.90
CA LYS A 208 15.28 4.55 15.25
C LYS A 208 16.73 5.03 15.28
N ALA A 209 17.64 4.29 14.65
CA ALA A 209 19.06 4.65 14.59
C ALA A 209 19.28 6.00 13.86
N GLU A 210 18.55 6.26 12.77
CA GLU A 210 18.65 7.53 12.05
C GLU A 210 18.01 8.72 12.80
N ALA A 211 16.97 8.46 13.60
CA ALA A 211 16.37 9.46 14.49
C ALA A 211 17.32 9.80 15.65
N GLU A 212 17.95 8.80 16.27
CA GLU A 212 18.92 8.98 17.36
C GLU A 212 20.13 9.83 16.93
N LYS A 213 20.66 9.60 15.71
CA LYS A 213 21.73 10.44 15.12
C LYS A 213 21.36 11.92 15.02
N ARG A 214 20.06 12.24 15.01
CA ARG A 214 19.51 13.59 14.91
C ARG A 214 18.99 14.12 16.25
N GLY A 215 19.22 13.39 17.35
CA GLY A 215 18.72 13.76 18.68
C GLY A 215 17.19 13.67 18.82
N VAL A 216 16.53 12.90 17.96
CA VAL A 216 15.07 12.73 17.97
C VAL A 216 14.71 11.33 18.47
N ASN A 217 13.78 11.26 19.42
CA ASN A 217 13.26 9.99 19.92
C ASN A 217 12.16 9.44 19.01
N VAL A 218 12.01 8.12 18.97
CA VAL A 218 10.83 7.46 18.41
C VAL A 218 9.76 7.40 19.49
N LEU A 219 8.54 7.85 19.17
CA LEU A 219 7.40 7.83 20.10
C LEU A 219 6.67 6.50 20.09
N ALA A 220 6.35 6.02 18.90
CA ALA A 220 5.59 4.79 18.67
C ALA A 220 5.71 4.37 17.21
N SER A 221 5.37 3.12 16.93
CA SER A 221 5.13 2.63 15.57
C SER A 221 3.66 2.28 15.38
N GLU A 222 3.23 2.26 14.12
CA GLU A 222 1.83 2.04 13.74
C GLU A 222 1.76 1.03 12.60
N LEU A 223 1.04 -0.08 12.81
CA LEU A 223 0.67 -1.01 11.76
C LEU A 223 -0.65 -0.54 11.12
N ILE A 224 -0.63 -0.28 9.82
CA ILE A 224 -1.82 0.14 9.07
C ILE A 224 -2.47 -1.08 8.43
N GLY A 225 -3.61 -1.50 8.98
CA GLY A 225 -4.32 -2.70 8.53
C GLY A 225 -3.80 -3.96 9.22
N LEU A 226 -3.48 -4.99 8.43
CA LEU A 226 -3.05 -6.30 8.93
C LEU A 226 -1.62 -6.62 8.46
N ALA A 227 -0.94 -7.48 9.22
CA ALA A 227 0.33 -8.08 8.84
C ALA A 227 0.20 -9.62 8.84
N PRO A 228 0.97 -10.34 8.01
CA PRO A 228 1.07 -11.80 8.11
C PRO A 228 1.61 -12.23 9.47
N LEU A 229 1.10 -13.36 10.00
CA LEU A 229 1.58 -13.92 11.27
C LEU A 229 3.10 -14.14 11.25
N ASP A 230 3.63 -14.68 10.17
CA ASP A 230 5.08 -14.92 10.01
C ASP A 230 5.91 -13.64 10.23
N SER A 231 5.39 -12.48 9.82
CA SER A 231 6.10 -11.22 10.05
C SER A 231 6.17 -10.84 11.53
N ILE A 232 5.10 -11.09 12.28
CA ILE A 232 5.05 -10.86 13.73
C ILE A 232 5.99 -11.84 14.44
N LEU A 233 5.99 -13.11 14.03
CA LEU A 233 6.87 -14.13 14.59
C LEU A 233 8.34 -13.84 14.33
N GLN A 234 8.69 -13.30 13.16
CA GLN A 234 10.06 -12.84 12.89
C GLN A 234 10.50 -11.73 13.85
N VAL A 235 9.60 -10.80 14.20
CA VAL A 235 9.89 -9.76 15.20
C VAL A 235 10.12 -10.40 16.57
N ALA A 236 9.20 -11.25 17.03
CA ALA A 236 9.32 -11.93 18.33
C ALA A 236 10.58 -12.78 18.42
N ALA A 237 10.86 -13.59 17.40
CA ALA A 237 12.03 -14.45 17.32
C ALA A 237 13.33 -13.64 17.45
N ARG A 238 13.43 -12.50 16.77
CA ARG A 238 14.64 -11.68 16.79
C ARG A 238 14.76 -10.82 18.05
N ALA A 239 13.67 -10.19 18.49
CA ALA A 239 13.68 -9.32 19.66
C ALA A 239 13.90 -10.10 20.97
N LEU A 240 13.35 -11.32 21.06
CA LEU A 240 13.46 -12.19 22.25
C LEU A 240 14.55 -13.26 22.14
N GLN A 241 15.30 -13.29 21.04
CA GLN A 241 16.34 -14.29 20.76
C GLN A 241 15.82 -15.73 20.81
N LEU A 242 14.69 -15.99 20.13
CA LEU A 242 14.08 -17.30 19.98
C LEU A 242 14.32 -17.84 18.56
N PRO A 243 15.54 -18.30 18.21
CA PRO A 243 15.89 -18.69 16.84
C PRO A 243 15.13 -19.93 16.33
N ALA A 244 14.54 -20.70 17.23
CA ALA A 244 13.77 -21.89 16.92
C ALA A 244 12.24 -21.67 16.94
N LEU A 245 11.77 -20.43 17.16
CA LEU A 245 10.34 -20.14 17.19
C LEU A 245 9.69 -20.46 15.83
N LYS A 246 8.66 -21.31 15.87
CA LYS A 246 7.84 -21.64 14.69
C LYS A 246 6.36 -21.31 14.92
N ALA A 247 5.61 -21.19 13.83
CA ALA A 247 4.18 -20.89 13.89
C ALA A 247 3.41 -21.97 14.68
N GLU A 248 3.82 -23.25 14.64
CA GLU A 248 3.17 -24.34 15.38
C GLU A 248 3.30 -24.23 16.91
N GLN A 249 4.16 -23.34 17.40
CA GLN A 249 4.26 -23.02 18.83
C GLN A 249 3.31 -21.89 19.25
N VAL A 250 2.59 -21.28 18.32
CA VAL A 250 1.51 -20.31 18.58
C VAL A 250 0.19 -21.08 18.69
N VAL A 251 -0.50 -20.94 19.82
CA VAL A 251 -1.72 -21.72 20.13
C VAL A 251 -2.79 -21.55 19.03
N GLU A 252 -3.07 -20.32 18.62
CA GLU A 252 -4.08 -20.03 17.60
C GLU A 252 -3.71 -20.62 16.25
N TRP A 253 -2.43 -20.59 15.85
CA TRP A 253 -1.99 -21.23 14.62
C TRP A 253 -2.08 -22.75 14.73
N LYS A 254 -1.73 -23.33 15.88
CA LYS A 254 -1.83 -24.77 16.10
C LYS A 254 -3.28 -25.27 16.04
N LEU A 255 -4.23 -24.45 16.49
CA LEU A 255 -5.66 -24.79 16.54
C LEU A 255 -6.40 -24.46 15.23
N PHE A 256 -6.01 -23.41 14.51
CA PHE A 256 -6.76 -22.86 13.37
C PHE A 256 -5.94 -22.65 12.09
N GLY A 257 -4.63 -22.90 12.11
CA GLY A 257 -3.70 -22.65 11.00
C GLY A 257 -3.66 -23.73 9.93
N GLU A 258 -4.53 -24.74 10.03
CA GLU A 258 -4.74 -25.81 9.04
C GLU A 258 -5.99 -25.64 8.19
#